data_AF-A0A835WJV4-F1
#
_entry.id   AF-A0A835WJV4-F1
#
_cell.length_a   1.000
_cell.length_b   1.000
_cell.length_c   1.000
_cell.angle_alpha   90.00
_cell.angle_beta   90.00
_cell.angle_gamma   90.00
#
_symmetry.space_group_name_H-M   'P 1'
#
loop_
_entity.id
_entity.type
_entity.pdbx_description
1 polymer ?
#
loop_
_entity_poly.entity_id
_entity_poly.type
_entity_poly.pdbx_seq_one_letter_code
_entity_poly.pdbx_strand_id
1 'polypeptide(L)'
;MPPGRRVRLQASSKAAGAAAVTTSERIHSIYDVDNGQILGFGADLAEDHPGFHDPAYKRRRAWLAEMAKTHRIGSPIPNVEYSAAEVATWDAVLEELSGLLPQHACREYLRCLPLFDFRKGKVPQLEEMNAVLRAATGWTVRPVAGLMHPRHFLAGLAFKHFHSTQYMRHPSKPSYTPEPDVVHELIGHVPLLADPDYSRLVQSIGLASLAADDKQIWHLTKVYWYTVEFGVVREGDRIKAFGAGILSSYGELAHMASGAAALERLDPFKPQPRMSYKDGYQQRYFVLDSFAEGSELLRSYAASLASPGPVQ
;
A
#
# COMPACT_ATOMS: atom_id res chain seq x y z
N MET A 1 -10.33 -48.78 -27.14
CA MET A 1 -9.70 -47.45 -27.23
C MET A 1 -9.77 -46.81 -25.84
N PRO A 2 -8.65 -46.30 -25.29
CA PRO A 2 -8.40 -46.19 -23.85
C PRO A 2 -8.85 -44.85 -23.25
N PRO A 3 -9.01 -44.74 -21.91
CA PRO A 3 -9.29 -43.48 -21.24
C PRO A 3 -8.03 -42.60 -21.19
N GLY A 4 -8.19 -41.32 -21.55
CA GLY A 4 -7.12 -40.34 -21.68
C GLY A 4 -6.37 -40.07 -20.37
N ARG A 5 -5.04 -40.11 -20.47
CA ARG A 5 -4.07 -39.73 -19.42
C ARG A 5 -4.37 -38.34 -18.85
N ARG A 6 -4.53 -38.25 -17.53
CA ARG A 6 -4.33 -37.00 -16.78
C ARG A 6 -2.86 -36.59 -16.86
N VAL A 7 -2.58 -35.50 -17.55
CA VAL A 7 -1.26 -34.86 -17.56
C VAL A 7 -1.07 -34.15 -16.21
N ARG A 8 -0.22 -34.72 -15.35
CA ARG A 8 0.36 -34.01 -14.20
C ARG A 8 1.34 -32.97 -14.76
N LEU A 9 1.01 -31.69 -14.65
CA LEU A 9 2.00 -30.62 -14.78
C LEU A 9 2.94 -30.70 -13.57
N GLN A 10 4.11 -31.33 -13.78
CA GLN A 10 5.27 -31.15 -12.91
C GLN A 10 5.76 -29.71 -13.13
N ALA A 11 5.67 -28.87 -12.10
CA ALA A 11 6.36 -27.60 -12.06
C ALA A 11 7.87 -27.87 -12.17
N SER A 12 8.46 -27.45 -13.28
CA SER A 12 9.91 -27.52 -13.51
C SER A 12 10.60 -26.53 -12.59
N SER A 13 11.34 -27.06 -11.61
CA SER A 13 12.21 -26.30 -10.73
C SER A 13 13.46 -25.85 -11.48
N LYS A 14 13.43 -24.63 -12.05
CA LYS A 14 14.64 -23.86 -12.40
C LYS A 14 14.40 -22.37 -12.14
N ALA A 15 14.37 -22.01 -10.86
CA ALA A 15 14.70 -20.65 -10.45
C ALA A 15 16.23 -20.57 -10.36
N ALA A 16 16.87 -20.08 -11.42
CA ALA A 16 18.28 -19.76 -11.40
C ALA A 16 18.46 -18.32 -10.87
N GLY A 17 19.05 -18.22 -9.68
CA GLY A 17 19.84 -17.05 -9.27
C GLY A 17 19.08 -15.78 -8.87
N ALA A 18 18.13 -15.86 -7.93
CA ALA A 18 17.93 -14.72 -7.04
C ALA A 18 19.04 -14.78 -5.99
N ALA A 19 19.98 -13.83 -6.01
CA ALA A 19 20.94 -13.68 -4.93
C ALA A 19 20.14 -13.56 -3.62
N ALA A 20 20.37 -14.47 -2.68
CA ALA A 20 19.80 -14.39 -1.36
C ALA A 20 20.27 -13.06 -0.75
N VAL A 21 19.32 -12.15 -0.47
CA VAL A 21 19.58 -10.98 0.36
C VAL A 21 20.08 -11.54 1.68
N THR A 22 21.37 -11.36 1.95
CA THR A 22 21.96 -11.76 3.21
C THR A 22 21.33 -10.90 4.29
N THR A 23 20.76 -11.58 5.29
CA THR A 23 20.35 -11.05 6.58
C THR A 23 21.48 -10.24 7.23
N SER A 24 21.64 -8.94 6.93
CA SER A 24 22.61 -8.08 7.64
C SER A 24 22.52 -6.57 7.37
N GLU A 25 21.85 -6.06 6.33
CA GLU A 25 21.86 -4.61 6.12
C GLU A 25 20.94 -3.91 7.13
N ARG A 26 21.57 -3.36 8.18
CA ARG A 26 20.91 -2.44 9.10
C ARG A 26 20.68 -1.13 8.36
N ILE A 27 19.41 -0.78 8.16
CA ILE A 27 19.00 0.49 7.57
C ILE A 27 19.06 1.55 8.67
N HIS A 28 19.92 2.56 8.52
CA HIS A 28 20.12 3.62 9.50
C HIS A 28 19.55 4.97 9.06
N SER A 29 19.35 5.14 7.75
CA SER A 29 18.83 6.34 7.14
C SER A 29 17.95 6.00 5.93
N ILE A 30 17.21 7.00 5.44
CA ILE A 30 16.44 6.88 4.19
C ILE A 30 17.34 6.59 2.97
N TYR A 31 18.62 6.92 3.02
CA TYR A 31 19.56 6.67 1.93
C TYR A 31 20.00 5.21 1.84
N ASP A 32 19.80 4.42 2.90
CA ASP A 32 20.04 2.97 2.92
C ASP A 32 18.81 2.18 2.41
N VAL A 33 17.69 2.87 2.13
CA VAL A 33 16.47 2.23 1.60
C VAL A 33 16.60 2.05 0.09
N ASP A 34 16.82 0.79 -0.32
CA ASP A 34 16.76 0.38 -1.73
C ASP A 34 15.33 0.57 -2.29
N ASN A 35 15.25 1.33 -3.38
CA ASN A 35 14.03 1.64 -4.13
C ASN A 35 14.07 1.08 -5.56
N GLY A 36 15.11 0.30 -5.88
CA GLY A 36 15.38 -0.27 -7.19
C GLY A 36 15.08 -1.77 -7.28
N GLN A 37 15.20 -2.53 -6.19
CA GLN A 37 14.81 -3.95 -6.18
C GLN A 37 13.29 -4.11 -6.13
N ILE A 38 12.72 -4.47 -7.28
CA ILE A 38 11.28 -4.71 -7.46
C ILE A 38 11.01 -6.21 -7.51
N LEU A 39 10.18 -6.71 -6.60
CA LEU A 39 9.79 -8.11 -6.47
C LEU A 39 8.58 -8.50 -7.34
N GLY A 40 7.83 -7.52 -7.85
CA GLY A 40 6.62 -7.76 -8.63
C GLY A 40 5.96 -6.47 -9.12
N PHE A 41 4.90 -6.61 -9.93
CA PHE A 41 4.12 -5.47 -10.46
C PHE A 41 4.96 -4.45 -11.25
N GLY A 42 6.07 -4.94 -11.84
CA GLY A 42 6.89 -4.18 -12.77
C GLY A 42 6.25 -4.07 -14.16
N ALA A 43 7.06 -3.92 -15.20
CA ALA A 43 6.56 -3.86 -16.59
C ALA A 43 6.01 -5.21 -17.11
N ASP A 44 6.41 -6.32 -16.49
CA ASP A 44 5.95 -7.66 -16.82
C ASP A 44 4.66 -7.99 -16.06
N LEU A 45 3.55 -7.95 -16.80
CA LEU A 45 2.20 -8.16 -16.26
C LEU A 45 1.84 -9.65 -16.28
N ALA A 46 1.09 -10.10 -15.28
CA ALA A 46 0.53 -11.45 -15.24
C ALA A 46 -0.50 -11.67 -16.37
N GLU A 47 -0.72 -12.91 -16.80
CA GLU A 47 -1.63 -13.25 -17.91
C GLU A 47 -3.09 -12.80 -17.68
N ASP A 48 -3.53 -12.77 -16.42
CA ASP A 48 -4.87 -12.34 -16.02
C ASP A 48 -4.99 -10.81 -15.85
N HIS A 49 -3.89 -10.06 -16.00
CA HIS A 49 -3.89 -8.60 -15.90
C HIS A 49 -4.62 -7.96 -17.09
N PRO A 50 -5.50 -6.94 -16.89
CA PRO A 50 -6.27 -6.33 -17.97
C PRO A 50 -5.43 -5.76 -19.13
N GLY A 51 -4.25 -5.23 -18.81
CA GLY A 51 -3.25 -4.74 -19.78
C GLY A 51 -2.28 -5.80 -20.33
N PHE A 52 -2.47 -7.10 -20.08
CA PHE A 52 -1.53 -8.14 -20.52
C PHE A 52 -1.35 -8.18 -22.05
N HIS A 53 -2.43 -7.95 -22.79
CA HIS A 53 -2.43 -7.92 -24.26
C HIS A 53 -2.34 -6.50 -24.84
N ASP A 54 -2.02 -5.48 -24.03
CA ASP A 54 -1.87 -4.09 -24.46
C ASP A 54 -0.39 -3.66 -24.45
N PRO A 55 0.30 -3.64 -25.62
CA PRO A 55 1.68 -3.20 -25.71
C PRO A 55 1.89 -1.72 -25.38
N ALA A 56 0.90 -0.87 -25.60
CA ALA A 56 0.99 0.55 -25.29
C ALA A 56 0.96 0.78 -23.78
N TYR A 57 0.07 0.08 -23.06
CA TYR A 57 0.03 0.09 -21.60
C TYR A 57 1.34 -0.43 -20.99
N LYS A 58 1.91 -1.52 -21.52
CA LYS A 58 3.21 -2.04 -21.05
C LYS A 58 4.35 -1.05 -21.24
N ARG A 59 4.41 -0.36 -22.40
CA ARG A 59 5.41 0.70 -22.64
C ARG A 59 5.24 1.87 -21.68
N ARG A 60 3.99 2.30 -21.43
CA ARG A 60 3.67 3.36 -20.45
C ARG A 60 4.14 2.99 -19.04
N ARG A 61 3.90 1.76 -18.61
CA ARG A 61 4.37 1.21 -17.33
C ARG A 61 5.89 1.17 -17.22
N ALA A 62 6.58 0.66 -18.25
CA ALA A 62 8.03 0.60 -18.27
C ALA A 62 8.67 2.01 -18.18
N TRP A 63 8.11 2.99 -18.89
CA TRP A 63 8.58 4.38 -18.85
C TRP A 63 8.44 5.00 -17.45
N LEU A 64 7.29 4.84 -16.79
CA LEU A 64 7.08 5.31 -15.42
C LEU A 64 7.97 4.60 -14.40
N ALA A 65 8.17 3.29 -14.57
CA ALA A 65 9.06 2.51 -13.73
C ALA A 65 10.51 3.00 -13.83
N GLU A 66 10.99 3.33 -15.02
CA GLU A 66 12.35 3.85 -15.22
C GLU A 66 12.53 5.24 -14.59
N MET A 67 11.51 6.10 -14.72
CA MET A 67 11.49 7.40 -14.05
C MET A 67 11.56 7.27 -12.52
N ALA A 68 10.83 6.30 -11.95
CA ALA A 68 10.89 6.03 -10.51
C ALA A 68 12.26 5.48 -10.06
N LYS A 69 12.88 4.58 -10.84
CA LYS A 69 14.20 4.01 -10.55
C LYS A 69 15.32 5.06 -10.55
N THR A 70 15.21 6.06 -11.40
CA THR A 70 16.22 7.12 -11.55
C THR A 70 16.04 8.27 -10.56
N HIS A 71 14.92 8.32 -9.82
CA HIS A 71 14.66 9.34 -8.81
C HIS A 71 15.64 9.24 -7.63
N ARG A 72 16.08 10.40 -7.13
CA ARG A 72 16.96 10.53 -5.96
C ARG A 72 16.28 11.33 -4.87
N ILE A 73 16.43 10.88 -3.62
CA ILE A 73 15.97 11.61 -2.43
C ILE A 73 16.54 13.04 -2.45
N GLY A 74 15.69 14.01 -2.16
CA GLY A 74 16.02 15.45 -2.19
C GLY A 74 15.83 16.11 -3.57
N SER A 75 15.69 15.33 -4.65
CA SER A 75 15.30 15.87 -5.96
C SER A 75 13.77 15.96 -6.08
N PRO A 76 13.23 16.97 -6.80
CA PRO A 76 11.80 17.03 -7.10
C PRO A 76 11.32 15.75 -7.81
N ILE A 77 10.11 15.29 -7.49
CA ILE A 77 9.52 14.17 -8.23
C ILE A 77 9.15 14.65 -9.64
N PRO A 78 9.55 13.95 -10.71
CA PRO A 78 9.19 14.32 -12.06
C PRO A 78 7.68 14.31 -12.27
N ASN A 79 7.17 15.37 -12.91
CA ASN A 79 5.78 15.42 -13.32
C ASN A 79 5.49 14.41 -14.44
N VAL A 80 4.32 13.80 -14.37
CA VAL A 80 3.80 12.89 -15.39
C VAL A 80 2.73 13.61 -16.19
N GLU A 81 2.93 13.69 -17.49
CA GLU A 81 1.87 14.04 -18.42
C GLU A 81 0.94 12.83 -18.58
N TYR A 82 -0.17 12.83 -17.84
CA TYR A 82 -1.20 11.80 -17.93
C TYR A 82 -2.01 11.97 -19.21
N SER A 83 -2.18 10.87 -19.95
CA SER A 83 -2.99 10.83 -21.17
C SER A 83 -4.47 11.06 -20.87
N ALA A 84 -5.24 11.45 -21.89
CA ALA A 84 -6.69 11.64 -21.76
C ALA A 84 -7.41 10.37 -21.24
N ALA A 85 -6.94 9.17 -21.58
CA ALA A 85 -7.49 7.91 -21.08
C ALA A 85 -7.19 7.68 -19.59
N GLU A 86 -5.99 8.06 -19.13
CA GLU A 86 -5.63 7.98 -17.70
C GLU A 86 -6.43 9.01 -16.89
N VAL A 87 -6.60 10.23 -17.41
CA VAL A 87 -7.45 11.27 -16.78
C VAL A 87 -8.91 10.82 -16.72
N ALA A 88 -9.45 10.24 -17.79
CA ALA A 88 -10.82 9.70 -17.77
C ALA A 88 -10.98 8.54 -16.77
N THR A 89 -9.95 7.70 -16.61
CA THR A 89 -9.93 6.62 -15.60
C THR A 89 -9.96 7.20 -14.19
N TRP A 90 -9.14 8.21 -13.90
CA TRP A 90 -9.16 8.95 -12.63
C TRP A 90 -10.53 9.57 -12.35
N ASP A 91 -11.11 10.27 -13.33
CA ASP A 91 -12.41 10.94 -13.19
C ASP A 91 -13.54 9.95 -12.88
N ALA A 92 -13.52 8.78 -13.51
CA ALA A 92 -14.48 7.73 -13.26
C ALA A 92 -14.38 7.18 -11.83
N VAL A 93 -13.15 6.95 -11.32
CA VAL A 93 -12.97 6.47 -9.94
C VAL A 93 -13.35 7.55 -8.93
N LEU A 94 -12.96 8.80 -9.18
CA LEU A 94 -13.25 9.90 -8.27
C LEU A 94 -14.77 10.16 -8.16
N GLU A 95 -15.51 10.05 -9.27
CA GLU A 95 -16.97 10.18 -9.25
C GLU A 95 -17.61 9.14 -8.31
N GLU A 96 -17.28 7.86 -8.49
CA GLU A 96 -17.84 6.78 -7.68
C GLU A 96 -17.48 6.92 -6.20
N LEU A 97 -16.21 7.20 -5.89
CA LEU A 97 -15.77 7.33 -4.50
C LEU A 97 -16.30 8.59 -3.81
N SER A 98 -16.57 9.67 -4.54
CA SER A 98 -17.11 10.91 -3.96
C SER A 98 -18.47 10.72 -3.27
N GLY A 99 -19.28 9.76 -3.73
CA GLY A 99 -20.56 9.42 -3.10
C GLY A 99 -20.42 8.51 -1.88
N LEU A 100 -19.37 7.67 -1.84
CA LEU A 100 -19.18 6.63 -0.81
C LEU A 100 -18.32 7.10 0.37
N LEU A 101 -17.25 7.83 0.10
CA LEU A 101 -16.27 8.23 1.12
C LEU A 101 -16.90 9.02 2.28
N PRO A 102 -17.79 10.02 2.07
CA PRO A 102 -18.42 10.75 3.18
C PRO A 102 -19.18 9.86 4.16
N GLN A 103 -19.69 8.72 3.68
CA GLN A 103 -20.51 7.79 4.46
C GLN A 103 -19.67 6.74 5.18
N HIS A 104 -18.53 6.34 4.60
CA HIS A 104 -17.80 5.14 5.04
C HIS A 104 -16.37 5.41 5.52
N ALA A 105 -15.72 6.50 5.08
CA ALA A 105 -14.39 6.86 5.55
C ALA A 105 -14.43 7.43 6.98
N CYS A 106 -13.32 7.31 7.69
CA CYS A 106 -13.17 7.91 9.02
C CYS A 106 -13.08 9.44 8.97
N ARG A 107 -13.39 10.09 10.08
CA ARG A 107 -13.40 11.55 10.24
C ARG A 107 -12.04 12.17 9.98
N GLU A 108 -10.95 11.49 10.31
CA GLU A 108 -9.59 11.97 10.06
C GLU A 108 -9.32 12.02 8.56
N TYR A 109 -9.73 10.97 7.82
CA TYR A 109 -9.66 10.95 6.36
C TYR A 109 -10.46 12.11 5.77
N LEU A 110 -11.72 12.28 6.18
CA LEU A 110 -12.59 13.35 5.68
C LEU A 110 -12.11 14.76 6.04
N ARG A 111 -11.38 14.92 7.15
CA ARG A 111 -10.75 16.17 7.55
C ARG A 111 -9.52 16.48 6.70
N CYS A 112 -8.76 15.47 6.31
CA CYS A 112 -7.53 15.63 5.55
C CYS A 112 -7.73 15.66 4.03
N LEU A 113 -8.78 15.02 3.50
CA LEU A 113 -9.05 14.96 2.07
C LEU A 113 -9.10 16.36 1.40
N PRO A 114 -9.76 17.39 1.96
CA PRO A 114 -9.80 18.73 1.36
C PRO A 114 -8.47 19.48 1.34
N LEU A 115 -7.42 18.96 1.99
CA LEU A 115 -6.08 19.54 1.93
C LEU A 115 -5.40 19.31 0.56
N PHE A 116 -5.94 18.39 -0.24
CA PHE A 116 -5.40 17.99 -1.54
C PHE A 116 -6.36 18.41 -2.66
N ASP A 117 -5.82 18.91 -3.79
CA ASP A 117 -6.60 19.30 -4.99
C ASP A 117 -7.00 18.05 -5.80
N PHE A 118 -7.86 17.22 -5.24
CA PHE A 118 -8.42 16.05 -5.92
C PHE A 118 -9.69 16.45 -6.66
N ARG A 119 -9.58 16.58 -7.98
CA ARG A 119 -10.68 17.00 -8.84
C ARG A 119 -10.65 16.27 -10.17
N LYS A 120 -11.79 16.29 -10.85
CA LYS A 120 -11.88 15.78 -12.22
C LYS A 120 -11.03 16.61 -13.19
N GLY A 121 -10.59 15.96 -14.26
CA GLY A 121 -9.78 16.54 -15.32
C GLY A 121 -8.30 16.72 -14.99
N LYS A 122 -7.85 16.35 -13.78
CA LYS A 122 -6.45 16.46 -13.35
C LYS A 122 -6.06 15.33 -12.41
N VAL A 123 -5.19 14.43 -12.87
CA VAL A 123 -4.48 13.50 -11.99
C VAL A 123 -3.43 14.29 -11.18
N PRO A 124 -3.48 14.29 -9.84
CA PRO A 124 -2.52 15.01 -9.02
C PRO A 124 -1.08 14.52 -9.20
N GLN A 125 -0.11 15.44 -9.10
CA GLN A 125 1.31 15.07 -9.17
C GLN A 125 1.83 14.71 -7.77
N LEU A 126 2.72 13.72 -7.66
CA LEU A 126 3.26 13.33 -6.36
C LEU A 126 4.01 14.47 -5.65
N GLU A 127 4.67 15.35 -6.40
CA GLU A 127 5.35 16.53 -5.81
C GLU A 127 4.37 17.53 -5.19
N GLU A 128 3.15 17.66 -5.74
CA GLU A 128 2.09 18.48 -5.13
C GLU A 128 1.65 17.89 -3.78
N MET A 129 1.63 16.56 -3.66
CA MET A 129 1.31 15.88 -2.40
C MET A 129 2.39 16.13 -1.35
N ASN A 130 3.67 16.14 -1.76
CA ASN A 130 4.80 16.42 -0.88
C ASN A 130 4.71 17.80 -0.23
N ALA A 131 4.25 18.81 -0.95
CA ALA A 131 4.10 20.15 -0.38
C ALA A 131 3.13 20.15 0.83
N VAL A 132 1.99 19.48 0.69
CA VAL A 132 0.98 19.34 1.76
C VAL A 132 1.49 18.47 2.91
N LEU A 133 2.05 17.29 2.60
CA LEU A 133 2.49 16.33 3.61
C LEU A 133 3.67 16.85 4.45
N ARG A 134 4.63 17.55 3.83
CA ARG A 134 5.75 18.16 4.56
C ARG A 134 5.25 19.21 5.55
N ALA A 135 4.29 20.04 5.14
CA ALA A 135 3.70 21.07 5.99
C ALA A 135 2.85 20.46 7.14
N ALA A 136 2.11 19.38 6.87
CA ALA A 136 1.19 18.78 7.83
C ALA A 136 1.90 17.90 8.88
N THR A 137 2.75 16.97 8.44
CA THR A 137 3.29 15.90 9.29
C THR A 137 4.77 15.60 9.06
N GLY A 138 5.42 16.33 8.14
CA GLY A 138 6.80 16.09 7.72
C GLY A 138 6.97 14.84 6.87
N TRP A 139 5.88 14.29 6.33
CA TRP A 139 5.93 13.13 5.43
C TRP A 139 6.23 13.54 4.01
N THR A 140 6.78 12.59 3.27
CA THR A 140 7.00 12.71 1.82
C THR A 140 6.66 11.41 1.12
N VAL A 141 6.12 11.52 -0.07
CA VAL A 141 6.04 10.46 -1.05
C VAL A 141 7.36 10.37 -1.81
N ARG A 142 7.77 9.15 -2.17
CA ARG A 142 8.87 8.82 -3.07
C ARG A 142 8.34 7.93 -4.19
N PRO A 143 8.62 8.21 -5.48
CA PRO A 143 8.13 7.37 -6.57
C PRO A 143 8.80 5.99 -6.52
N VAL A 144 8.03 4.94 -6.78
CA VAL A 144 8.53 3.56 -6.87
C VAL A 144 8.03 2.85 -8.13
N ALA A 145 8.87 1.96 -8.66
CA ALA A 145 8.64 1.28 -9.92
C ALA A 145 7.69 0.08 -9.83
N GLY A 146 7.33 -0.37 -8.62
CA GLY A 146 6.50 -1.55 -8.38
C GLY A 146 6.60 -2.03 -6.94
N LEU A 147 6.34 -3.32 -6.71
CA LEU A 147 6.37 -3.92 -5.38
C LEU A 147 7.80 -4.02 -4.86
N MET A 148 8.14 -3.24 -3.84
CA MET A 148 9.43 -3.30 -3.16
C MET A 148 9.55 -4.55 -2.29
N HIS A 149 10.79 -4.90 -1.93
CA HIS A 149 11.01 -5.81 -0.82
C HIS A 149 10.44 -5.21 0.49
N PRO A 150 9.65 -5.96 1.29
CA PRO A 150 8.95 -5.40 2.45
C PRO A 150 9.87 -4.71 3.46
N ARG A 151 11.10 -5.23 3.67
CA ARG A 151 12.12 -4.59 4.53
C ARG A 151 12.37 -3.14 4.14
N HIS A 152 12.55 -2.85 2.85
CA HIS A 152 12.85 -1.50 2.38
C HIS A 152 11.60 -0.61 2.37
N PHE A 153 10.45 -1.15 1.97
CA PHE A 153 9.19 -0.40 2.02
C PHE A 153 8.87 0.07 3.45
N LEU A 154 8.88 -0.86 4.42
CA LEU A 154 8.58 -0.56 5.81
C LEU A 154 9.63 0.37 6.43
N ALA A 155 10.92 0.17 6.12
CA ALA A 155 11.95 1.06 6.63
C ALA A 155 11.79 2.50 6.12
N GLY A 156 11.29 2.71 4.90
CA GLY A 156 10.92 4.05 4.41
C GLY A 156 9.95 4.79 5.34
N LEU A 157 8.95 4.07 5.87
CA LEU A 157 7.96 4.62 6.79
C LEU A 157 8.60 5.14 8.08
N ALA A 158 9.68 4.51 8.55
CA ALA A 158 10.43 4.97 9.73
C ALA A 158 10.96 6.39 9.56
N PHE A 159 11.39 6.70 8.33
CA PHE A 159 11.91 8.00 7.91
C PHE A 159 10.84 8.90 7.27
N LYS A 160 9.55 8.59 7.47
CA LYS A 160 8.41 9.33 6.91
C LYS A 160 8.41 9.44 5.38
N HIS A 161 8.93 8.41 4.71
CA HIS A 161 8.90 8.27 3.26
C HIS A 161 7.93 7.15 2.87
N PHE A 162 6.83 7.53 2.22
CA PHE A 162 5.88 6.60 1.64
C PHE A 162 6.24 6.35 0.18
N HIS A 163 6.39 5.09 -0.22
CA HIS A 163 6.76 4.73 -1.59
C HIS A 163 5.50 4.54 -2.44
N SER A 164 5.30 5.39 -3.44
CA SER A 164 4.08 5.47 -4.25
C SER A 164 4.36 5.13 -5.70
N THR A 165 3.51 4.32 -6.30
CA THR A 165 3.47 4.15 -7.75
C THR A 165 2.96 5.43 -8.43
N GLN A 166 3.29 5.62 -9.71
CA GLN A 166 2.78 6.74 -10.54
C GLN A 166 1.91 6.28 -11.72
N TYR A 167 1.87 4.97 -11.99
CA TYR A 167 1.10 4.43 -13.09
C TYR A 167 -0.38 4.32 -12.74
N MET A 168 -1.23 4.56 -13.73
CA MET A 168 -2.67 4.37 -13.64
C MET A 168 -3.03 2.91 -13.95
N ARG A 169 -4.04 2.37 -13.28
CA ARG A 169 -4.68 1.09 -13.67
C ARG A 169 -5.16 1.12 -15.13
N HIS A 170 -5.38 -0.06 -15.69
CA HIS A 170 -5.80 -0.18 -17.08
C HIS A 170 -7.23 0.38 -17.30
N PRO A 171 -7.47 1.22 -18.33
CA PRO A 171 -8.74 1.91 -18.54
C PRO A 171 -9.93 0.98 -18.86
N SER A 172 -9.70 -0.27 -19.27
CA SER A 172 -10.79 -1.23 -19.50
C SER A 172 -11.47 -1.71 -18.22
N LYS A 173 -10.84 -1.50 -17.05
CA LYS A 173 -11.39 -1.86 -15.74
C LYS A 173 -11.07 -0.75 -14.72
N PRO A 174 -11.63 0.47 -14.85
CA PRO A 174 -11.31 1.58 -13.95
C PRO A 174 -11.66 1.27 -12.49
N SER A 175 -12.63 0.39 -12.29
CA SER A 175 -13.12 0.00 -10.98
C SER A 175 -12.21 -1.05 -10.29
N TYR A 176 -11.35 -1.75 -11.02
CA TYR A 176 -10.56 -2.87 -10.49
C TYR A 176 -9.07 -2.76 -10.84
N THR A 177 -8.21 -3.05 -9.87
CA THR A 177 -6.78 -3.24 -10.11
C THR A 177 -6.25 -4.43 -9.29
N PRO A 178 -5.44 -5.33 -9.88
CA PRO A 178 -4.81 -6.44 -9.16
C PRO A 178 -3.53 -6.03 -8.42
N GLU A 179 -3.12 -4.76 -8.54
CA GLU A 179 -1.89 -4.19 -8.01
C GLU A 179 -2.13 -2.72 -7.61
N PRO A 180 -1.34 -2.16 -6.68
CA PRO A 180 -1.46 -0.75 -6.31
C PRO A 180 -1.10 0.14 -7.51
N ASP A 181 -1.94 1.13 -7.79
CA ASP A 181 -1.77 2.14 -8.83
C ASP A 181 -1.90 3.54 -8.22
N VAL A 182 -1.59 4.59 -8.98
CA VAL A 182 -1.58 5.98 -8.48
C VAL A 182 -2.91 6.39 -7.84
N VAL A 183 -4.04 5.83 -8.30
CA VAL A 183 -5.35 6.07 -7.65
C VAL A 183 -5.38 5.51 -6.24
N HIS A 184 -4.91 4.27 -6.04
CA HIS A 184 -4.82 3.67 -4.71
C HIS A 184 -3.91 4.48 -3.78
N GLU A 185 -2.76 4.95 -4.28
CA GLU A 185 -1.84 5.75 -3.47
C GLU A 185 -2.46 7.09 -3.08
N LEU A 186 -2.97 7.84 -4.07
CA LEU A 186 -3.47 9.20 -3.87
C LEU A 186 -4.78 9.23 -3.11
N ILE A 187 -5.71 8.32 -3.38
CA ILE A 187 -7.02 8.31 -2.71
C ILE A 187 -6.97 7.50 -1.41
N GLY A 188 -6.24 6.39 -1.38
CA GLY A 188 -6.20 5.50 -0.23
C GLY A 188 -5.25 5.97 0.87
N HIS A 189 -3.99 6.24 0.53
CA HIS A 189 -2.94 6.50 1.53
C HIS A 189 -2.73 7.98 1.84
N VAL A 190 -2.55 8.80 0.79
CA VAL A 190 -2.02 10.17 0.93
C VAL A 190 -2.82 11.05 1.91
N PRO A 191 -4.17 11.05 1.91
CA PRO A 191 -4.94 11.93 2.80
C PRO A 191 -4.62 11.70 4.27
N LEU A 192 -4.61 10.43 4.70
CA LEU A 192 -4.40 10.09 6.11
C LEU A 192 -2.95 10.33 6.57
N LEU A 193 -1.97 10.32 5.66
CA LEU A 193 -0.59 10.70 6.02
C LEU A 193 -0.48 12.17 6.48
N ALA A 194 -1.45 13.02 6.16
CA ALA A 194 -1.55 14.39 6.70
C ALA A 194 -2.17 14.46 8.10
N ASP A 195 -2.69 13.36 8.64
CA ASP A 195 -3.19 13.28 10.02
C ASP A 195 -2.04 12.96 11.01
N PRO A 196 -1.86 13.75 12.09
CA PRO A 196 -0.75 13.53 13.03
C PRO A 196 -0.80 12.19 13.77
N ASP A 197 -1.98 11.66 14.11
CA ASP A 197 -2.10 10.40 14.86
C ASP A 197 -1.91 9.19 13.94
N TYR A 198 -2.56 9.21 12.77
CA TYR A 198 -2.38 8.18 11.75
C TYR A 198 -0.93 8.12 11.28
N SER A 199 -0.32 9.26 10.99
CA SER A 199 1.06 9.28 10.51
C SER A 199 2.05 8.73 11.57
N ARG A 200 1.77 8.90 12.87
CA ARG A 200 2.52 8.24 13.96
C ARG A 200 2.27 6.73 14.02
N LEU A 201 1.03 6.28 13.79
CA LEU A 201 0.69 4.85 13.69
C LEU A 201 1.53 4.19 12.58
N VAL A 202 1.51 4.76 11.37
CA VAL A 202 2.27 4.23 10.22
C VAL A 202 3.78 4.27 10.49
N GLN A 203 4.30 5.37 11.05
CA GLN A 203 5.73 5.47 11.40
C GLN A 203 6.15 4.40 12.42
N SER A 204 5.27 4.04 13.36
CA SER A 204 5.56 3.03 14.39
C SER A 204 5.84 1.65 13.79
N ILE A 205 5.15 1.29 12.69
CA ILE A 205 5.43 0.06 11.92
C ILE A 205 6.82 0.13 11.31
N GLY A 206 7.17 1.26 10.69
CA GLY A 206 8.48 1.44 10.09
C GLY A 206 9.61 1.38 11.10
N LEU A 207 9.46 2.05 12.24
CA LEU A 207 10.45 2.00 13.33
C LEU A 207 10.65 0.56 13.85
N ALA A 208 9.57 -0.22 13.99
CA ALA A 208 9.66 -1.64 14.35
C ALA A 208 10.47 -2.45 13.34
N SER A 209 10.35 -2.13 12.04
CA SER A 209 11.05 -2.85 10.98
C SER A 209 12.57 -2.69 11.00
N LEU A 210 13.09 -1.59 11.58
CA LEU A 210 14.54 -1.32 11.60
C LEU A 210 15.31 -2.33 12.47
N ALA A 211 14.66 -2.88 13.49
CA ALA A 211 15.24 -3.89 14.39
C ALA A 211 14.84 -5.33 14.02
N ALA A 212 13.95 -5.50 13.03
CA ALA A 212 13.30 -6.77 12.75
C ALA A 212 14.17 -7.73 11.91
N ASP A 213 14.22 -8.99 12.30
CA ASP A 213 14.69 -10.10 11.44
C ASP A 213 13.72 -10.36 10.28
N ASP A 214 14.08 -11.25 9.35
CA ASP A 214 13.25 -11.51 8.16
C ASP A 214 11.85 -12.04 8.50
N LYS A 215 11.73 -12.90 9.53
CA LYS A 215 10.43 -13.45 9.95
C LYS A 215 9.56 -12.34 10.54
N GLN A 216 10.15 -11.46 11.34
CA GLN A 216 9.49 -10.29 11.93
C GLN A 216 9.11 -9.27 10.86
N ILE A 217 9.92 -9.07 9.80
CA ILE A 217 9.54 -8.24 8.64
C ILE A 217 8.27 -8.77 7.99
N TRP A 218 8.20 -10.06 7.67
CA TRP A 218 7.00 -10.64 7.07
C TRP A 218 5.77 -10.55 7.99
N HIS A 219 5.99 -10.64 9.30
CA HIS A 219 4.92 -10.41 10.28
C HIS A 219 4.44 -8.97 10.30
N LEU A 220 5.37 -8.00 10.30
CA LEU A 220 5.06 -6.57 10.21
C LEU A 220 4.34 -6.23 8.90
N THR A 221 4.66 -6.88 7.78
CA THR A 221 3.90 -6.73 6.53
C THR A 221 2.44 -7.12 6.71
N LYS A 222 2.14 -8.17 7.48
CA LYS A 222 0.74 -8.53 7.79
C LYS A 222 0.09 -7.55 8.74
N VAL A 223 0.82 -7.02 9.72
CA VAL A 223 0.30 -5.96 10.60
C VAL A 223 -0.03 -4.72 9.76
N TYR A 224 0.84 -4.31 8.85
CA TYR A 224 0.61 -3.24 7.88
C TYR A 224 -0.63 -3.53 7.02
N TRP A 225 -0.77 -4.76 6.51
CA TRP A 225 -1.95 -5.18 5.75
C TRP A 225 -3.25 -5.02 6.53
N TYR A 226 -3.33 -5.54 7.75
CA TYR A 226 -4.55 -5.48 8.56
C TYR A 226 -4.77 -4.14 9.27
N THR A 227 -3.91 -3.15 9.02
CA THR A 227 -4.07 -1.79 9.50
C THR A 227 -4.09 -0.81 8.33
N VAL A 228 -2.94 -0.46 7.80
CA VAL A 228 -2.76 0.55 6.77
C VAL A 228 -3.49 0.21 5.46
N GLU A 229 -3.57 -1.06 5.06
CA GLU A 229 -4.29 -1.47 3.84
C GLU A 229 -5.79 -1.75 4.06
N PHE A 230 -6.13 -2.54 5.09
CA PHE A 230 -7.49 -3.04 5.33
C PHE A 230 -7.96 -2.86 6.77
N GLY A 231 -7.47 -1.82 7.45
CA GLY A 231 -7.91 -1.48 8.80
C GLY A 231 -9.19 -0.66 8.83
N VAL A 232 -9.93 -0.82 9.93
CA VAL A 232 -11.13 -0.02 10.24
C VAL A 232 -11.00 0.58 11.64
N VAL A 233 -11.66 1.71 11.88
CA VAL A 233 -11.62 2.43 13.15
C VAL A 233 -13.02 2.63 13.70
N ARG A 234 -13.15 2.63 15.02
CA ARG A 234 -14.40 2.89 15.72
C ARG A 234 -14.67 4.39 15.82
N GLU A 235 -15.89 4.79 15.47
CA GLU A 235 -16.40 6.15 15.67
C GLU A 235 -17.76 6.10 16.36
N GLY A 236 -17.74 6.16 17.69
CA GLY A 236 -18.93 5.91 18.50
C GLY A 236 -19.36 4.46 18.37
N ASP A 237 -20.59 4.25 17.91
CA ASP A 237 -21.17 2.94 17.61
C ASP A 237 -20.87 2.46 16.18
N ARG A 238 -20.29 3.30 15.33
CA ARG A 238 -20.01 2.99 13.92
C ARG A 238 -18.59 2.48 13.70
N ILE A 239 -18.43 1.74 12.61
CA ILE A 239 -17.15 1.31 12.06
C ILE A 239 -16.89 2.08 10.78
N LYS A 240 -15.68 2.61 10.63
CA LYS A 240 -15.26 3.44 9.51
C LYS A 240 -13.98 2.93 8.88
N ALA A 241 -13.87 3.06 7.56
CA ALA A 241 -12.68 2.71 6.82
C ALA A 241 -11.57 3.72 7.05
N PHE A 242 -10.36 3.23 7.26
CA PHE A 242 -9.14 4.00 7.10
C PHE A 242 -8.09 3.28 6.25
N GLY A 243 -8.24 1.96 6.07
CA GLY A 243 -7.36 1.16 5.22
C GLY A 243 -7.43 1.62 3.77
N ALA A 244 -6.28 1.86 3.16
CA ALA A 244 -6.16 2.37 1.80
C ALA A 244 -6.80 1.45 0.76
N GLY A 245 -6.62 0.13 0.90
CA GLY A 245 -7.26 -0.88 0.04
C GLY A 245 -8.79 -0.85 0.11
N ILE A 246 -9.35 -0.45 1.25
CA ILE A 246 -10.81 -0.24 1.40
C ILE A 246 -11.20 1.10 0.76
N LEU A 247 -10.49 2.18 1.08
CA LEU A 247 -10.81 3.54 0.62
C LEU A 247 -10.68 3.72 -0.90
N SER A 248 -9.79 2.97 -1.55
CA SER A 248 -9.57 3.05 -3.00
C SER A 248 -10.38 2.03 -3.82
N SER A 249 -11.21 1.21 -3.17
CA SER A 249 -11.99 0.14 -3.79
C SER A 249 -13.46 0.26 -3.40
N TYR A 250 -14.30 0.73 -4.33
CA TYR A 250 -15.75 0.85 -4.11
C TYR A 250 -16.38 -0.49 -3.64
N GLY A 251 -15.93 -1.61 -4.20
CA GLY A 251 -16.43 -2.95 -3.88
C GLY A 251 -16.05 -3.39 -2.47
N GLU A 252 -14.79 -3.17 -2.07
CA GLU A 252 -14.33 -3.48 -0.71
C GLU A 252 -15.00 -2.56 0.32
N LEU A 253 -15.16 -1.27 -0.01
CA LEU A 253 -15.83 -0.29 0.83
C LEU A 253 -17.29 -0.67 1.07
N ALA A 254 -18.01 -1.07 0.03
CA ALA A 254 -19.39 -1.56 0.12
C ALA A 254 -19.48 -2.88 0.91
N HIS A 255 -18.54 -3.81 0.70
CA HIS A 255 -18.47 -5.06 1.45
C HIS A 255 -18.22 -4.81 2.94
N MET A 256 -17.28 -3.94 3.29
CA MET A 256 -17.05 -3.50 4.67
C MET A 256 -18.31 -2.87 5.27
N ALA A 257 -18.95 -1.95 4.53
CA ALA A 257 -20.16 -1.26 4.97
C ALA A 257 -21.37 -2.19 5.17
N SER A 258 -21.41 -3.34 4.48
CA SER A 258 -22.47 -4.35 4.66
C SER A 258 -22.47 -4.99 6.05
N GLY A 259 -21.35 -4.94 6.77
CA GLY A 259 -21.18 -5.58 8.07
C GLY A 259 -21.11 -7.12 8.01
N ALA A 260 -21.00 -7.71 6.81
CA ALA A 260 -20.94 -9.16 6.64
C ALA A 260 -19.61 -9.79 7.10
N ALA A 261 -18.52 -9.01 7.10
CA ALA A 261 -17.20 -9.46 7.53
C ALA A 261 -17.07 -9.44 9.07
N ALA A 262 -16.26 -10.36 9.60
CA ALA A 262 -15.97 -10.39 11.03
C ALA A 262 -15.14 -9.17 11.46
N LEU A 263 -15.33 -8.71 12.70
CA LEU A 263 -14.54 -7.64 13.30
C LEU A 263 -13.71 -8.19 14.46
N GLU A 264 -12.41 -7.94 14.44
CA GLU A 264 -11.47 -8.40 15.47
C GLU A 264 -10.61 -7.24 15.98
N ARG A 265 -10.15 -7.28 17.23
CA ARG A 265 -9.15 -6.31 17.70
C ARG A 265 -7.78 -6.71 17.18
N LEU A 266 -6.98 -5.73 16.75
CA LEU A 266 -5.59 -5.98 16.39
C LEU A 266 -4.78 -6.40 17.62
N ASP A 267 -4.01 -7.48 17.48
CA ASP A 267 -3.01 -7.89 18.45
C ASP A 267 -1.70 -8.22 17.70
N PRO A 268 -0.73 -7.28 17.62
CA PRO A 268 0.50 -7.48 16.86
C PRO A 268 1.42 -8.55 17.48
N PHE A 269 1.19 -8.99 18.71
CA PHE A 269 1.97 -10.04 19.37
C PHE A 269 1.52 -11.45 18.94
N LYS A 270 0.33 -11.59 18.35
CA LYS A 270 -0.19 -12.86 17.85
C LYS A 270 0.05 -13.02 16.34
N PRO A 271 0.17 -14.26 15.82
CA PRO A 271 0.25 -14.51 14.39
C PRO A 271 -0.95 -13.91 13.63
N GLN A 272 -0.66 -13.18 12.56
CA GLN A 272 -1.69 -12.59 11.70
C GLN A 272 -2.14 -13.57 10.58
N PRO A 273 -3.41 -13.48 10.13
CA PRO A 273 -3.92 -14.33 9.05
C PRO A 273 -3.15 -14.14 7.73
N ARG A 274 -3.33 -15.07 6.80
CA ARG A 274 -2.67 -15.00 5.47
C ARG A 274 -3.28 -13.84 4.66
N MET A 275 -2.41 -13.03 4.05
CA MET A 275 -2.82 -11.96 3.12
C MET A 275 -3.19 -12.57 1.76
N SER A 276 -4.20 -12.01 1.10
CA SER A 276 -4.58 -12.42 -0.26
C SER A 276 -5.35 -11.32 -0.98
N TYR A 277 -4.95 -11.03 -2.21
CA TYR A 277 -5.73 -10.24 -3.17
C TYR A 277 -6.61 -11.12 -4.07
N LYS A 278 -6.44 -12.44 -4.04
CA LYS A 278 -7.10 -13.38 -4.97
C LYS A 278 -8.32 -14.05 -4.38
N ASP A 279 -8.47 -14.03 -3.06
CA ASP A 279 -9.55 -14.72 -2.35
C ASP A 279 -10.82 -13.85 -2.22
N GLY A 280 -10.92 -12.76 -2.99
CA GLY A 280 -12.02 -11.81 -2.95
C GLY A 280 -11.85 -10.76 -1.83
N TYR A 281 -12.97 -10.23 -1.35
CA TYR A 281 -12.99 -9.22 -0.30
C TYR A 281 -12.62 -9.79 1.07
N GLN A 282 -12.13 -8.94 1.98
CA GLN A 282 -11.69 -9.39 3.29
C GLN A 282 -12.87 -10.02 4.06
N GLN A 283 -12.63 -11.21 4.60
CA GLN A 283 -13.61 -11.91 5.44
C GLN A 283 -13.58 -11.44 6.89
N ARG A 284 -12.56 -10.63 7.25
CA ARG A 284 -12.41 -10.01 8.55
C ARG A 284 -11.66 -8.69 8.43
N TYR A 285 -12.01 -7.73 9.27
CA TYR A 285 -11.29 -6.48 9.44
C TYR A 285 -10.81 -6.35 10.88
N PHE A 286 -9.62 -5.75 11.05
CA PHE A 286 -9.10 -5.45 12.36
C PHE A 286 -9.45 -4.01 12.75
N VAL A 287 -10.11 -3.87 13.89
CA VAL A 287 -10.66 -2.62 14.41
C VAL A 287 -9.68 -1.98 15.38
N LEU A 288 -9.36 -0.71 15.14
CA LEU A 288 -8.75 0.17 16.12
C LEU A 288 -9.81 1.00 16.83
N ASP A 289 -9.69 1.21 18.13
CA ASP A 289 -10.56 2.17 18.83
C ASP A 289 -10.10 3.62 18.57
N SER A 290 -8.80 3.85 18.34
CA SER A 290 -8.24 5.12 17.83
C SER A 290 -6.85 4.90 17.20
N PHE A 291 -6.38 5.85 16.38
CA PHE A 291 -5.01 5.81 15.86
C PHE A 291 -3.95 6.02 16.95
N ALA A 292 -4.25 6.81 17.98
CA ALA A 292 -3.35 7.01 19.12
C ALA A 292 -3.12 5.71 19.89
N GLU A 293 -4.18 4.95 20.21
CA GLU A 293 -4.07 3.63 20.84
C GLU A 293 -3.32 2.65 19.94
N GLY A 294 -3.70 2.57 18.66
CA GLY A 294 -3.01 1.68 17.72
C GLY A 294 -1.52 2.00 17.63
N SER A 295 -1.16 3.29 17.65
CA SER A 295 0.23 3.73 17.62
C SER A 295 1.00 3.32 18.88
N GLU A 296 0.37 3.42 20.06
CA GLU A 296 0.98 2.95 21.32
C GLU A 296 1.16 1.43 21.36
N LEU A 297 0.15 0.68 20.87
CA LEU A 297 0.21 -0.77 20.75
C LEU A 297 1.38 -1.22 19.86
N LEU A 298 1.56 -0.56 18.71
CA LEU A 298 2.66 -0.87 17.79
C LEU A 298 4.02 -0.43 18.32
N ARG A 299 4.11 0.67 19.08
CA ARG A 299 5.34 1.05 19.80
C ARG A 299 5.72 -0.01 20.84
N SER A 300 4.75 -0.50 21.60
CA SER A 300 4.96 -1.57 22.57
C SER A 300 5.46 -2.85 21.90
N TYR A 301 4.88 -3.21 20.75
CA TYR A 301 5.36 -4.32 19.93
C TYR A 301 6.80 -4.09 19.44
N ALA A 302 7.11 -2.90 18.90
CA ALA A 302 8.44 -2.55 18.44
C ALA A 302 9.50 -2.69 19.55
N ALA A 303 9.20 -2.23 20.77
CA ALA A 303 10.08 -2.36 21.93
C ALA A 303 10.37 -3.84 22.29
N SER A 304 9.39 -4.72 22.09
CA SER A 304 9.58 -6.17 22.32
C SER A 304 10.52 -6.83 21.30
N LEU A 305 10.67 -6.25 20.10
CA LEU A 305 11.62 -6.75 19.09
C LEU A 305 13.07 -6.37 19.42
N ALA A 306 13.27 -5.24 20.09
CA ALA A 306 14.59 -4.72 20.43
C ALA A 306 15.17 -5.33 21.71
N SER A 307 14.35 -5.99 22.53
CA SER A 307 14.82 -6.70 23.72
C SER A 307 15.44 -8.03 23.30
N PRO A 308 16.73 -8.29 23.57
CA PRO A 308 17.27 -9.63 23.42
C PRO A 308 16.44 -10.56 24.30
N GLY A 309 15.88 -11.62 23.72
CA GLY A 309 15.19 -12.64 24.50
C GLY A 309 16.08 -13.13 25.65
N PRO A 310 15.51 -13.67 26.74
CA PRO A 310 16.32 -14.22 27.81
C PRO A 310 17.31 -15.22 27.21
N VAL A 311 18.60 -15.00 27.49
CA VAL A 311 19.66 -15.97 27.19
C VAL A 311 19.24 -17.26 27.90
N GLN A 312 18.83 -18.26 27.12
CA GLN A 312 18.65 -19.63 27.63
C GLN A 312 20.00 -20.28 27.82
#